data_AF-A0A9E0ANV1-F1
#
_entry.id   AF-A0A9E0ANV1-F1
#
_cell.length_a   1.000
_cell.length_b   1.000
_cell.length_c   1.000
_cell.angle_alpha   90.00
_cell.angle_beta   90.00
_cell.angle_gamma   90.00
#
_symmetry.space_group_name_H-M   'P 1'
#
loop_
_entity.id
_entity.type
_entity.pdbx_description
1 polymer ?
#
loop_
_entity_poly.entity_id
_entity_poly.type
_entity_poly.pdbx_seq_one_letter_code
_entity_poly.pdbx_strand_id
1 'polypeptide(L)'
;QQKAGWIEVRDNHIGSPNLQNSLVSEGTTGDVIGIHLDVAYLPGNILTFDFHNRIEGNEITNLGSYNKGIQLRGGAPELTNNHIHHFYSNYVAGSTTIPNNTGINAIELRPGSRFIGNHLHDFYTIGNFSGNNTGIGIDLSQGLEIAGNFIHHFEAEAPYTPSRGIAYNETITSYPQYDHWIYNNMIALGFDSLGNELTTPLEAYGIYGVVDSTIITHNSIFLAGTADGSSAGIRVTESGTHMSRITNNILVNKKNQGTPGSFYYDNNITLDAGVTASGTLSIDYNLCDLRASGRSNLLQDANQYYPDFVSIRNATPYDDHSILGNPSFRNAPGTNQSVDLHVNYPSPADASGIPEPSVLIDYDGEVRNLFTPVDIGADAISSTTGVSPGLGANTRLPMILAPNPAGENVFVLDSEGKLQAASVRIIATDGRVLDPRQTGSFPSLQLDLRGIPAGCYIVSATDAEGIEYRSILIRR
;
A
#
# COMPACT_ATOMS: atom_id res chain seq x y z
N GLN A 1 -32.91 7.07 -18.67
CA GLN A 1 -31.56 7.22 -18.12
C GLN A 1 -31.64 6.93 -16.62
N GLN A 2 -31.35 5.71 -16.18
CA GLN A 2 -31.11 5.48 -14.75
C GLN A 2 -29.78 6.16 -14.42
N LYS A 3 -29.81 7.15 -13.52
CA LYS A 3 -28.58 7.71 -12.95
C LYS A 3 -27.88 6.56 -12.21
N ALA A 4 -26.60 6.34 -12.49
CA ALA A 4 -25.78 5.45 -11.67
C ALA A 4 -25.86 5.95 -10.22
N GLY A 5 -26.46 5.14 -9.34
CA GLY A 5 -26.38 5.37 -7.91
C GLY A 5 -25.01 4.90 -7.43
N TRP A 6 -24.41 5.61 -6.50
CA TRP A 6 -23.25 5.15 -5.74
C TRP A 6 -23.71 4.77 -4.33
N ILE A 7 -22.99 3.84 -3.70
CA ILE A 7 -23.17 3.48 -2.29
C ILE A 7 -22.00 4.05 -1.50
N GLU A 8 -22.29 4.79 -0.43
CA GLU A 8 -21.31 5.11 0.61
C GLU A 8 -21.55 4.22 1.83
N VAL A 9 -20.47 3.58 2.30
CA VAL A 9 -20.42 2.91 3.60
C VAL A 9 -19.32 3.59 4.40
N ARG A 10 -19.70 4.44 5.35
CA ARG A 10 -18.72 5.24 6.10
C ARG A 10 -18.95 5.25 7.60
N ASP A 11 -17.84 5.39 8.33
CA ASP A 11 -17.83 5.63 9.77
C ASP A 11 -18.58 4.56 10.58
N ASN A 12 -18.63 3.31 10.10
CA ASN A 12 -19.25 2.20 10.82
C ASN A 12 -18.23 1.50 11.71
N HIS A 13 -18.72 0.95 12.83
CA HIS A 13 -17.98 0.02 13.66
C HIS A 13 -18.62 -1.37 13.52
N ILE A 14 -17.86 -2.35 13.05
CA ILE A 14 -18.31 -3.72 12.80
C ILE A 14 -17.46 -4.67 13.65
N GLY A 15 -18.15 -5.45 14.49
CA GLY A 15 -17.52 -6.22 15.57
C GLY A 15 -17.55 -5.48 16.91
N SER A 16 -16.97 -6.08 17.93
CA SER A 16 -16.81 -5.48 19.26
C SER A 16 -15.34 -5.19 19.48
N PRO A 17 -14.95 -4.01 20.01
CA PRO A 17 -13.54 -3.73 20.29
C PRO A 17 -13.02 -4.49 21.52
N ASN A 18 -13.92 -5.02 22.36
CA ASN A 18 -13.59 -5.60 23.66
C ASN A 18 -13.86 -7.11 23.74
N LEU A 19 -14.35 -7.72 22.65
CA LEU A 19 -14.69 -9.15 22.63
C LEU A 19 -14.08 -9.80 21.40
N GLN A 20 -13.05 -10.61 21.61
CA GLN A 20 -12.49 -11.47 20.58
C GLN A 20 -13.58 -12.39 19.98
N ASN A 21 -13.56 -12.60 18.66
CA ASN A 21 -14.57 -13.38 17.93
C ASN A 21 -16.00 -12.89 18.14
N SER A 22 -16.19 -11.58 18.25
CA SER A 22 -17.50 -10.94 18.43
C SER A 22 -18.50 -11.24 17.31
N LEU A 23 -17.99 -11.47 16.10
CA LEU A 23 -18.74 -11.97 14.96
C LEU A 23 -18.07 -13.26 14.51
N VAL A 24 -18.82 -14.36 14.57
CA VAL A 24 -18.32 -15.71 14.27
C VAL A 24 -19.38 -16.47 13.50
N SER A 25 -18.95 -17.26 12.52
CA SER A 25 -19.83 -18.22 11.86
C SER A 25 -19.76 -19.57 12.58
N GLU A 26 -20.89 -20.04 13.11
CA GLU A 26 -21.04 -21.39 13.65
C GLU A 26 -21.22 -22.41 12.50
N GLY A 27 -20.13 -22.92 11.94
CA GLY A 27 -20.17 -23.92 10.86
C GLY A 27 -18.81 -24.22 10.24
N THR A 28 -18.69 -25.32 9.49
CA THR A 28 -17.41 -25.76 8.91
C THR A 28 -16.95 -24.97 7.67
N THR A 29 -17.79 -24.08 7.12
CA THR A 29 -17.57 -23.43 5.80
C THR A 29 -18.08 -21.98 5.68
N GLY A 30 -18.44 -21.30 6.77
CA GLY A 30 -19.03 -19.96 6.68
C GLY A 30 -18.00 -18.83 6.77
N ASP A 31 -17.99 -17.95 5.77
CA ASP A 31 -17.25 -16.69 5.79
C ASP A 31 -17.94 -15.69 6.73
N VAL A 32 -17.17 -15.02 7.58
CA VAL A 32 -17.57 -13.80 8.28
C VAL A 32 -17.01 -12.61 7.49
N ILE A 33 -17.91 -11.81 6.94
CA ILE A 33 -17.56 -10.65 6.12
C ILE A 33 -18.06 -9.38 6.82
N GLY A 34 -17.17 -8.43 7.06
CA GLY A 34 -17.54 -7.14 7.66
C GLY A 34 -18.41 -6.31 6.71
N ILE A 35 -17.86 -5.92 5.56
CA ILE A 35 -18.56 -5.20 4.49
C ILE A 35 -18.51 -6.04 3.23
N HIS A 36 -19.66 -6.32 2.63
CA HIS A 36 -19.75 -7.03 1.35
C HIS A 36 -20.47 -6.16 0.32
N LEU A 37 -19.76 -5.81 -0.75
CA LEU A 37 -20.35 -5.18 -1.93
C LEU A 37 -20.09 -6.04 -3.16
N ASP A 38 -21.15 -6.55 -3.77
CA ASP A 38 -21.10 -7.33 -5.01
C ASP A 38 -21.86 -6.59 -6.11
N VAL A 39 -21.13 -6.12 -7.11
CA VAL A 39 -21.70 -5.59 -8.34
C VAL A 39 -21.88 -6.78 -9.28
N ALA A 40 -23.10 -7.34 -9.29
CA ALA A 40 -23.45 -8.54 -10.04
C ALA A 40 -22.85 -8.56 -11.46
N TYR A 41 -21.86 -9.42 -11.67
CA TYR A 41 -21.36 -9.76 -12.99
C TYR A 41 -22.47 -10.54 -13.72
N LEU A 42 -23.17 -9.87 -14.64
CA LEU A 42 -24.07 -10.56 -15.58
C LEU A 42 -23.23 -10.98 -16.80
N PRO A 43 -22.94 -12.28 -17.00
CA PRO A 43 -22.14 -12.73 -18.12
C PRO A 43 -22.75 -12.26 -19.45
N GLY A 44 -21.97 -11.54 -20.25
CA GLY A 44 -22.41 -10.99 -21.54
C GLY A 44 -22.94 -9.56 -21.51
N ASN A 45 -23.12 -8.95 -20.33
CA ASN A 45 -23.32 -7.51 -20.22
C ASN A 45 -21.99 -6.85 -19.85
N ILE A 46 -21.41 -6.14 -20.81
CA ILE A 46 -20.47 -5.05 -20.53
C ILE A 46 -21.31 -3.97 -19.84
N LEU A 47 -21.62 -4.14 -18.54
CA LEU A 47 -22.17 -3.05 -17.75
C LEU A 47 -21.08 -1.98 -17.72
N THR A 48 -21.29 -0.97 -18.56
CA THR A 48 -20.50 0.24 -18.76
C THR A 48 -20.76 1.24 -17.62
N PHE A 49 -21.15 0.75 -16.45
CA PHE A 49 -21.48 1.56 -15.30
C PHE A 49 -20.33 1.46 -14.30
N ASP A 50 -19.54 2.53 -14.23
CA ASP A 50 -18.55 2.72 -13.17
C ASP A 50 -19.31 3.01 -11.86
N PHE A 51 -19.61 1.95 -11.12
CA PHE A 51 -20.09 2.08 -9.75
C PHE A 51 -18.92 2.52 -8.88
N HIS A 52 -18.86 3.82 -8.60
CA HIS A 52 -17.91 4.43 -7.69
C HIS A 52 -18.42 4.32 -6.25
N ASN A 53 -18.47 3.11 -5.72
CA ASN A 53 -18.80 2.91 -4.32
C ASN A 53 -17.66 3.44 -3.45
N ARG A 54 -18.00 4.11 -2.35
CA ARG A 54 -17.02 4.66 -1.41
C ARG A 54 -17.17 3.97 -0.06
N ILE A 55 -16.07 3.42 0.45
CA ILE A 55 -15.99 2.75 1.74
C ILE A 55 -14.91 3.44 2.55
N GLU A 56 -15.30 4.20 3.55
CA GLU A 56 -14.38 5.13 4.21
C GLU A 56 -14.50 5.14 5.73
N GLY A 57 -13.37 5.18 6.43
CA GLY A 57 -13.37 5.44 7.87
C GLY A 57 -14.07 4.36 8.71
N ASN A 58 -14.26 3.15 8.18
CA ASN A 58 -14.90 2.07 8.93
C ASN A 58 -13.87 1.36 9.80
N GLU A 59 -14.28 0.98 11.00
CA GLU A 59 -13.55 0.12 11.93
C GLU A 59 -14.15 -1.30 11.86
N ILE A 60 -13.34 -2.29 11.49
CA ILE A 60 -13.75 -3.69 11.36
C ILE A 60 -12.82 -4.53 12.22
N THR A 61 -13.36 -5.11 13.30
CA THR A 61 -12.55 -5.71 14.35
C THR A 61 -13.11 -7.02 14.89
N ASN A 62 -12.24 -7.87 15.43
CA ASN A 62 -12.60 -9.05 16.22
C ASN A 62 -13.55 -10.01 15.48
N LEU A 63 -13.26 -10.27 14.20
CA LEU A 63 -13.92 -11.29 13.39
C LEU A 63 -13.29 -12.67 13.63
N GLY A 64 -14.13 -13.69 13.71
CA GLY A 64 -13.76 -15.08 13.94
C GLY A 64 -14.16 -16.01 12.80
N SER A 65 -13.46 -17.15 12.64
CA SER A 65 -13.64 -18.14 11.57
C SER A 65 -12.95 -17.75 10.25
N TYR A 66 -13.57 -17.92 9.08
CA TYR A 66 -12.98 -17.49 7.80
C TYR A 66 -13.32 -16.02 7.61
N ASN A 67 -12.33 -15.13 7.64
CA ASN A 67 -12.61 -13.71 7.83
C ASN A 67 -12.24 -12.89 6.59
N LYS A 68 -13.17 -12.03 6.19
CA LYS A 68 -12.91 -10.95 5.24
C LYS A 68 -13.37 -9.63 5.84
N GLY A 69 -12.50 -8.63 5.89
CA GLY A 69 -12.89 -7.33 6.41
C GLY A 69 -13.85 -6.66 5.44
N ILE A 70 -13.33 -6.37 4.24
CA ILE A 70 -14.11 -5.82 3.14
C ILE A 70 -13.98 -6.77 1.95
N GLN A 71 -15.11 -7.29 1.46
CA GLN A 71 -15.18 -8.03 0.20
C GLN A 71 -15.86 -7.21 -0.87
N LEU A 72 -15.19 -7.07 -2.01
CA LEU A 72 -15.66 -6.36 -3.19
C LEU A 72 -15.66 -7.29 -4.40
N ARG A 73 -16.69 -7.18 -5.22
CA ARG A 73 -16.72 -7.78 -6.54
C ARG A 73 -17.20 -6.79 -7.59
N GLY A 74 -16.38 -6.56 -8.62
CA GLY A 74 -16.70 -5.65 -9.71
C GLY A 74 -16.68 -4.16 -9.36
N GLY A 75 -16.84 -3.32 -10.39
CA GLY A 75 -16.92 -1.86 -10.25
C GLY A 75 -15.55 -1.17 -10.12
N ALA A 76 -15.58 0.11 -9.73
CA ALA A 76 -14.40 0.94 -9.49
C ALA A 76 -14.49 1.61 -8.09
N PRO A 77 -14.44 0.82 -7.00
CA PRO A 77 -14.64 1.33 -5.65
C PRO A 77 -13.43 2.12 -5.12
N GLU A 78 -13.70 3.03 -4.18
CA GLU A 78 -12.71 3.76 -3.40
C GLU A 78 -12.78 3.33 -1.93
N LEU A 79 -11.70 2.74 -1.44
CA LEU A 79 -11.53 2.33 -0.04
C LEU A 79 -10.50 3.22 0.61
N THR A 80 -10.94 4.09 1.51
CA THR A 80 -10.10 5.11 2.13
C THR A 80 -10.13 5.04 3.65
N ASN A 81 -8.97 5.07 4.30
CA ASN A 81 -8.87 5.21 5.76
C ASN A 81 -9.70 4.19 6.56
N ASN A 82 -9.89 2.97 6.06
CA ASN A 82 -10.53 1.91 6.83
C ASN A 82 -9.51 1.27 7.77
N HIS A 83 -9.96 0.92 8.96
CA HIS A 83 -9.15 0.28 9.98
C HIS A 83 -9.66 -1.15 10.20
N ILE A 84 -8.86 -2.14 9.81
CA ILE A 84 -9.25 -3.55 9.81
C ILE A 84 -8.26 -4.31 10.68
N HIS A 85 -8.72 -4.85 11.81
CA HIS A 85 -7.79 -5.45 12.75
C HIS A 85 -8.34 -6.61 13.57
N HIS A 86 -7.44 -7.33 14.24
CA HIS A 86 -7.78 -8.37 15.20
C HIS A 86 -8.69 -9.45 14.57
N PHE A 87 -8.20 -10.07 13.49
CA PHE A 87 -8.90 -11.19 12.85
C PHE A 87 -8.36 -12.50 13.39
N TYR A 88 -9.25 -13.41 13.76
CA TYR A 88 -8.88 -14.68 14.36
C TYR A 88 -9.48 -15.82 13.53
N SER A 89 -8.66 -16.47 12.72
CA SER A 89 -9.10 -17.63 11.97
C SER A 89 -8.78 -18.90 12.71
N ASN A 90 -9.81 -19.64 13.12
CA ASN A 90 -9.66 -20.92 13.80
C ASN A 90 -10.07 -22.05 12.85
N TYR A 91 -9.23 -23.06 12.73
CA TYR A 91 -9.60 -24.31 12.09
C TYR A 91 -10.80 -24.97 12.80
N VAL A 92 -11.85 -25.29 12.03
CA VAL A 92 -12.96 -26.11 12.51
C VAL A 92 -12.66 -27.58 12.22
N ALA A 93 -12.55 -28.40 13.26
CA ALA A 93 -12.28 -29.84 13.15
C ALA A 93 -13.24 -30.52 12.16
N GLY A 94 -12.69 -31.16 11.12
CA GLY A 94 -13.46 -31.82 10.06
C GLY A 94 -13.73 -30.96 8.82
N SER A 95 -13.28 -29.70 8.80
CA SER A 95 -13.29 -28.87 7.59
C SER A 95 -12.14 -29.27 6.65
N THR A 96 -12.41 -29.29 5.34
CA THR A 96 -11.39 -29.39 4.27
C THR A 96 -10.94 -28.01 3.79
N THR A 97 -11.54 -26.94 4.31
CA THR A 97 -11.26 -25.56 3.92
C THR A 97 -10.10 -25.01 4.75
N ILE A 98 -9.25 -24.24 4.09
CA ILE A 98 -8.02 -23.69 4.66
C ILE A 98 -8.33 -22.34 5.34
N PRO A 99 -8.02 -22.15 6.65
CA PRO A 99 -8.31 -20.90 7.34
C PRO A 99 -7.62 -19.72 6.64
N ASN A 100 -8.36 -18.64 6.37
CA ASN A 100 -7.85 -17.48 5.65
C ASN A 100 -8.39 -16.19 6.27
N ASN A 101 -7.48 -15.30 6.63
CA ASN A 101 -7.79 -13.92 6.99
C ASN A 101 -7.40 -13.02 5.81
N THR A 102 -8.38 -12.33 5.24
CA THR A 102 -8.13 -11.30 4.24
C THR A 102 -8.70 -9.96 4.72
N GLY A 103 -7.89 -8.93 4.85
CA GLY A 103 -8.40 -7.62 5.28
C GLY A 103 -9.30 -6.99 4.22
N ILE A 104 -8.75 -6.74 3.03
CA ILE A 104 -9.49 -6.30 1.84
C ILE A 104 -9.38 -7.40 0.78
N ASN A 105 -10.52 -7.95 0.38
CA ASN A 105 -10.64 -8.96 -0.68
C ASN A 105 -11.31 -8.35 -1.91
N ALA A 106 -10.54 -8.11 -2.96
CA ALA A 106 -10.95 -7.39 -4.16
C ALA A 106 -10.98 -8.32 -5.37
N ILE A 107 -12.15 -8.48 -6.00
CA ILE A 107 -12.34 -9.43 -7.08
C ILE A 107 -12.91 -8.72 -8.31
N GLU A 108 -12.36 -8.98 -9.49
CA GLU A 108 -12.92 -8.51 -10.77
C GLU A 108 -13.08 -6.97 -10.87
N LEU A 109 -12.21 -6.22 -10.20
CA LEU A 109 -12.28 -4.76 -10.17
C LEU A 109 -11.73 -4.11 -11.44
N ARG A 110 -12.21 -2.90 -11.73
CA ARG A 110 -11.89 -2.14 -12.95
C ARG A 110 -10.91 -0.99 -12.68
N PRO A 111 -10.26 -0.47 -13.73
CA PRO A 111 -9.41 0.71 -13.61
C PRO A 111 -10.15 1.88 -12.95
N GLY A 112 -9.44 2.59 -12.07
CA GLY A 112 -10.03 3.66 -11.25
C GLY A 112 -10.46 3.21 -9.85
N SER A 113 -10.30 1.91 -9.52
CA SER A 113 -10.39 1.41 -8.14
C SER A 113 -9.21 1.91 -7.31
N ARG A 114 -9.46 2.36 -6.08
CA ARG A 114 -8.44 3.01 -5.23
C ARG A 114 -8.48 2.52 -3.79
N PHE A 115 -7.39 1.98 -3.27
CA PHE A 115 -7.24 1.54 -1.89
C PHE A 115 -6.18 2.41 -1.22
N ILE A 116 -6.61 3.46 -0.53
CA ILE A 116 -5.73 4.52 -0.06
C ILE A 116 -5.79 4.66 1.47
N GLY A 117 -4.66 4.70 2.15
CA GLY A 117 -4.62 5.06 3.57
C GLY A 117 -5.26 4.04 4.51
N ASN A 118 -5.50 2.79 4.08
CA ASN A 118 -6.11 1.78 4.95
C ASN A 118 -5.07 1.22 5.93
N HIS A 119 -5.52 0.91 7.15
CA HIS A 119 -4.69 0.35 8.20
C HIS A 119 -5.15 -1.07 8.54
N LEU A 120 -4.28 -2.06 8.32
CA LEU A 120 -4.60 -3.48 8.43
C LEU A 120 -3.63 -4.19 9.37
N HIS A 121 -4.11 -4.77 10.47
CA HIS A 121 -3.19 -5.42 11.41
C HIS A 121 -3.77 -6.49 12.34
N ASP A 122 -2.89 -7.20 13.05
CA ASP A 122 -3.24 -8.24 14.04
C ASP A 122 -4.12 -9.33 13.42
N PHE A 123 -3.66 -9.94 12.34
CA PHE A 123 -4.32 -11.11 11.75
C PHE A 123 -3.67 -12.37 12.30
N TYR A 124 -4.46 -13.19 12.98
CA TYR A 124 -4.02 -14.39 13.67
C TYR A 124 -4.70 -15.62 13.09
N THR A 125 -3.91 -16.61 12.67
CA THR A 125 -4.42 -17.90 12.18
C THR A 125 -4.02 -19.04 13.12
N ILE A 126 -5.01 -19.73 13.68
CA ILE A 126 -4.89 -20.90 14.58
C ILE A 126 -5.27 -22.18 13.81
N GLY A 127 -4.38 -23.17 13.78
CA GLY A 127 -4.68 -24.50 13.25
C GLY A 127 -3.46 -25.30 12.78
N ASN A 128 -3.63 -26.60 12.52
CA ASN A 128 -2.54 -27.50 12.04
C ASN A 128 -2.43 -27.59 10.51
N PHE A 129 -3.02 -26.66 9.76
CA PHE A 129 -3.09 -26.68 8.29
C PHE A 129 -2.65 -25.34 7.69
N SER A 130 -2.25 -25.37 6.42
CA SER A 130 -1.68 -24.27 5.62
C SER A 130 -2.64 -23.07 5.40
N GLY A 131 -3.05 -22.37 6.46
CA GLY A 131 -3.84 -21.14 6.38
C GLY A 131 -3.08 -19.98 5.75
N ASN A 132 -3.73 -18.84 5.46
CA ASN A 132 -3.10 -17.63 4.94
C ASN A 132 -3.55 -16.38 5.72
N ASN A 133 -2.64 -15.42 5.92
CA ASN A 133 -2.98 -14.05 6.33
C ASN A 133 -2.64 -13.10 5.17
N THR A 134 -3.61 -12.34 4.69
CA THR A 134 -3.42 -11.38 3.60
C THR A 134 -4.00 -10.02 3.99
N GLY A 135 -3.21 -8.95 3.90
CA GLY A 135 -3.73 -7.60 4.12
C GLY A 135 -4.70 -7.22 3.01
N ILE A 136 -4.16 -6.98 1.81
CA ILE A 136 -4.93 -6.67 0.61
C ILE A 136 -4.76 -7.82 -0.37
N GLY A 137 -5.83 -8.58 -0.61
CA GLY A 137 -5.92 -9.65 -1.59
C GLY A 137 -6.68 -9.20 -2.83
N ILE A 138 -6.10 -9.37 -4.01
CA ILE A 138 -6.69 -8.97 -5.29
C ILE A 138 -6.71 -10.16 -6.24
N ASP A 139 -7.86 -10.38 -6.87
CA ASP A 139 -8.04 -11.40 -7.87
C ASP A 139 -8.74 -10.79 -9.11
N LEU A 140 -8.26 -11.16 -10.30
CA LEU A 140 -8.92 -10.87 -11.58
C LEU A 140 -9.21 -9.38 -11.82
N SER A 141 -8.40 -8.48 -11.29
CA SER A 141 -8.66 -7.03 -11.28
C SER A 141 -7.66 -6.27 -12.17
N GLN A 142 -7.97 -5.03 -12.54
CA GLN A 142 -7.09 -4.22 -13.41
C GLN A 142 -7.10 -2.76 -12.99
N GLY A 143 -5.96 -2.06 -13.14
CA GLY A 143 -5.85 -0.61 -13.00
C GLY A 143 -6.10 -0.10 -11.59
N LEU A 144 -5.69 -0.88 -10.58
CA LEU A 144 -5.83 -0.51 -9.16
C LEU A 144 -4.75 0.46 -8.73
N GLU A 145 -5.16 1.46 -7.96
CA GLU A 145 -4.27 2.32 -7.20
C GLU A 145 -4.26 1.86 -5.74
N ILE A 146 -3.10 1.46 -5.21
CA ILE A 146 -2.93 0.97 -3.84
C ILE A 146 -1.83 1.79 -3.19
N ALA A 147 -2.21 2.74 -2.33
CA ALA A 147 -1.24 3.66 -1.77
C ALA A 147 -1.46 4.11 -0.34
N GLY A 148 -0.37 4.42 0.36
CA GLY A 148 -0.45 4.91 1.74
C GLY A 148 -1.05 3.91 2.72
N ASN A 149 -1.17 2.62 2.37
CA ASN A 149 -1.71 1.63 3.29
C ASN A 149 -0.65 1.21 4.30
N PHE A 150 -1.06 0.98 5.54
CA PHE A 150 -0.21 0.45 6.60
C PHE A 150 -0.65 -0.96 6.96
N ILE A 151 0.23 -1.94 6.73
CA ILE A 151 -0.10 -3.35 6.89
C ILE A 151 0.93 -4.00 7.80
N HIS A 152 0.52 -4.54 8.95
CA HIS A 152 1.48 -5.08 9.89
C HIS A 152 0.96 -6.19 10.79
N HIS A 153 1.89 -6.89 11.47
CA HIS A 153 1.57 -7.79 12.57
C HIS A 153 0.62 -8.94 12.19
N PHE A 154 1.08 -9.82 11.30
CA PHE A 154 0.38 -11.05 10.96
C PHE A 154 1.09 -12.25 11.56
N GLU A 155 0.32 -13.12 12.20
CA GLU A 155 0.82 -14.26 12.96
C GLU A 155 0.04 -15.54 12.63
N ALA A 156 0.73 -16.68 12.71
CA ALA A 156 0.11 -17.98 12.57
C ALA A 156 0.75 -19.00 13.53
N GLU A 157 -0.08 -19.87 14.12
CA GLU A 157 0.37 -21.04 14.88
C GLU A 157 0.79 -22.20 13.97
N ALA A 158 0.28 -22.24 12.74
CA ALA A 158 0.52 -23.31 11.79
C ALA A 158 1.87 -23.14 11.07
N PRO A 159 2.68 -24.20 10.92
CA PRO A 159 3.83 -24.14 10.04
C PRO A 159 3.38 -23.93 8.58
N TYR A 160 4.10 -23.08 7.85
CA TYR A 160 3.92 -22.79 6.41
C TYR A 160 2.68 -21.97 6.04
N THR A 161 2.06 -21.26 6.98
CA THR A 161 1.05 -20.25 6.64
C THR A 161 1.74 -19.01 6.05
N PRO A 162 1.48 -18.61 4.80
CA PRO A 162 2.02 -17.36 4.27
C PRO A 162 1.32 -16.15 4.89
N SER A 163 2.12 -15.18 5.31
CA SER A 163 1.70 -13.82 5.60
C SER A 163 2.07 -12.92 4.44
N ARG A 164 1.08 -12.23 3.88
CA ARG A 164 1.22 -11.39 2.68
C ARG A 164 0.68 -10.00 2.96
N GLY A 165 1.47 -8.96 2.77
CA GLY A 165 1.00 -7.58 2.92
C GLY A 165 -0.02 -7.25 1.83
N ILE A 166 0.45 -7.16 0.60
CA ILE A 166 -0.38 -7.02 -0.61
C ILE A 166 -0.15 -8.26 -1.48
N ALA A 167 -1.21 -8.98 -1.81
CA ALA A 167 -1.17 -10.16 -2.65
C ALA A 167 -2.14 -10.01 -3.80
N TYR A 168 -1.71 -10.33 -5.00
CA TYR A 168 -2.60 -10.39 -6.15
C TYR A 168 -2.34 -11.66 -6.97
N ASN A 169 -3.26 -12.64 -6.84
CA ASN A 169 -3.11 -14.00 -7.38
C ASN A 169 -3.75 -14.08 -8.77
N GLU A 170 -3.20 -13.32 -9.69
CA GLU A 170 -3.75 -13.21 -11.04
C GLU A 170 -2.90 -14.06 -12.00
N THR A 171 -3.53 -14.83 -12.89
CA THR A 171 -2.81 -15.52 -13.97
C THR A 171 -2.93 -14.68 -15.24
N ILE A 172 -1.80 -14.33 -15.87
CA ILE A 172 -1.72 -13.44 -17.05
C ILE A 172 -2.66 -13.89 -18.19
N THR A 173 -2.97 -15.18 -18.26
CA THR A 173 -3.90 -15.72 -19.26
C THR A 173 -5.34 -15.23 -19.15
N SER A 174 -5.73 -14.63 -18.01
CA SER A 174 -7.11 -14.20 -17.74
C SER A 174 -7.40 -12.77 -18.19
N TYR A 175 -6.38 -11.89 -18.24
CA TYR A 175 -6.53 -10.48 -18.57
C TYR A 175 -5.31 -9.95 -19.34
N PRO A 176 -5.50 -9.14 -20.40
CA PRO A 176 -4.39 -8.76 -21.29
C PRO A 176 -3.38 -7.77 -20.67
N GLN A 177 -3.75 -7.03 -19.61
CA GLN A 177 -2.94 -6.00 -18.93
C GLN A 177 -3.46 -5.80 -17.49
N TYR A 178 -2.58 -5.64 -16.49
CA TYR A 178 -2.99 -5.43 -15.09
C TYR A 178 -2.89 -3.98 -14.62
N ASP A 179 -1.92 -3.20 -15.10
CA ASP A 179 -1.81 -1.75 -14.88
C ASP A 179 -1.91 -1.28 -13.41
N HIS A 180 -1.39 -2.05 -12.44
CA HIS A 180 -1.46 -1.65 -11.02
C HIS A 180 -0.43 -0.59 -10.66
N TRP A 181 -0.83 0.39 -9.84
CA TRP A 181 0.04 1.36 -9.18
C TRP A 181 0.07 1.08 -7.68
N ILE A 182 1.21 0.61 -7.18
CA ILE A 182 1.41 0.23 -5.78
C ILE A 182 2.53 1.10 -5.19
N TYR A 183 2.17 2.10 -4.40
CA TYR A 183 3.14 3.08 -3.93
C TYR A 183 2.89 3.64 -2.54
N ASN A 184 3.93 4.15 -1.87
CA ASN A 184 3.84 4.70 -0.51
C ASN A 184 3.19 3.74 0.51
N ASN A 185 3.20 2.42 0.32
CA ASN A 185 2.69 1.52 1.35
C ASN A 185 3.79 1.22 2.36
N MET A 186 3.41 1.15 3.64
CA MET A 186 4.26 0.68 4.72
C MET A 186 3.83 -0.73 5.11
N ILE A 187 4.74 -1.70 5.04
CA ILE A 187 4.43 -3.11 5.31
C ILE A 187 5.44 -3.68 6.30
N ALA A 188 4.98 -4.19 7.43
CA ALA A 188 5.84 -4.65 8.51
C ALA A 188 5.38 -6.02 9.06
N LEU A 189 6.03 -7.11 8.64
CA LEU A 189 5.60 -8.48 8.94
C LEU A 189 6.67 -9.31 9.64
N GLY A 190 6.27 -10.44 10.22
CA GLY A 190 7.20 -11.39 10.87
C GLY A 190 7.43 -11.14 12.36
N PHE A 191 6.54 -10.39 13.01
CA PHE A 191 6.53 -10.14 14.44
C PHE A 191 5.10 -10.17 15.01
N ASP A 192 4.98 -10.56 16.28
CA ASP A 192 3.72 -10.60 17.03
C ASP A 192 3.28 -9.20 17.47
N SER A 193 2.04 -9.05 17.94
CA SER A 193 1.44 -7.77 18.39
C SER A 193 2.25 -7.00 19.45
N LEU A 194 3.19 -7.68 20.12
CA LEU A 194 4.07 -7.12 21.14
C LEU A 194 5.45 -6.71 20.57
N GLY A 195 5.68 -6.88 19.26
CA GLY A 195 6.93 -6.56 18.57
C GLY A 195 7.99 -7.67 18.64
N ASN A 196 7.67 -8.87 19.13
CA ASN A 196 8.63 -9.98 19.15
C ASN A 196 8.70 -10.65 17.79
N GLU A 197 9.90 -10.97 17.32
CA GLU A 197 10.09 -11.76 16.10
C GLU A 197 9.37 -13.12 16.19
N LEU A 198 8.64 -13.50 15.15
CA LEU A 198 7.92 -14.76 15.11
C LEU A 198 8.90 -15.94 15.02
N THR A 199 8.66 -16.95 15.86
CA THR A 199 9.45 -18.19 15.93
C THR A 199 8.79 -19.39 15.27
N THR A 200 7.51 -19.29 14.92
CA THR A 200 6.74 -20.36 14.25
C THR A 200 6.91 -20.28 12.73
N PRO A 201 7.19 -21.41 12.03
CA PRO A 201 7.50 -21.38 10.59
C PRO A 201 6.45 -20.66 9.75
N LEU A 202 6.88 -19.62 9.03
CA LEU A 202 6.02 -18.70 8.31
C LEU A 202 6.70 -18.26 7.02
N GLU A 203 5.97 -18.30 5.91
CA GLU A 203 6.39 -17.57 4.71
C GLU A 203 5.97 -16.10 4.85
N ALA A 204 6.84 -15.16 4.47
CA ALA A 204 6.56 -13.74 4.64
C ALA A 204 6.84 -12.98 3.34
N TYR A 205 5.80 -12.39 2.75
CA TYR A 205 5.92 -11.58 1.54
C TYR A 205 5.35 -10.19 1.77
N GLY A 206 6.13 -9.14 1.50
CA GLY A 206 5.61 -7.77 1.57
C GLY A 206 4.58 -7.53 0.46
N ILE A 207 5.04 -7.64 -0.79
CA ILE A 207 4.21 -7.63 -1.99
C ILE A 207 4.42 -8.93 -2.75
N TYR A 208 3.33 -9.58 -3.15
CA TYR A 208 3.32 -10.86 -3.85
C TYR A 208 2.38 -10.78 -5.05
N GLY A 209 2.85 -11.08 -6.26
CA GLY A 209 1.97 -11.17 -7.41
C GLY A 209 2.68 -11.15 -8.76
N VAL A 210 1.96 -10.71 -9.77
CA VAL A 210 2.40 -10.67 -11.18
C VAL A 210 2.88 -9.27 -11.56
N VAL A 211 3.67 -9.13 -12.62
CA VAL A 211 3.98 -7.80 -13.16
C VAL A 211 3.65 -7.73 -14.65
N ASP A 212 2.72 -6.87 -15.02
CA ASP A 212 2.43 -6.55 -16.42
C ASP A 212 1.85 -5.13 -16.50
N SER A 213 2.70 -4.17 -16.90
CA SER A 213 2.41 -2.73 -16.75
C SER A 213 2.28 -2.28 -15.29
N THR A 214 2.88 -3.03 -14.36
CA THR A 214 2.79 -2.79 -12.93
C THR A 214 3.89 -1.86 -12.45
N ILE A 215 3.53 -0.89 -11.62
CA ILE A 215 4.46 0.06 -11.01
C ILE A 215 4.46 -0.15 -9.50
N ILE A 216 5.58 -0.61 -8.96
CA ILE A 216 5.81 -0.80 -7.53
C ILE A 216 6.91 0.18 -7.10
N THR A 217 6.53 1.26 -6.43
CA THR A 217 7.50 2.32 -6.14
C THR A 217 7.28 3.03 -4.81
N HIS A 218 8.34 3.52 -4.18
CA HIS A 218 8.22 4.26 -2.93
C HIS A 218 7.50 3.49 -1.82
N ASN A 219 7.59 2.16 -1.77
CA ASN A 219 7.06 1.39 -0.64
C ASN A 219 8.17 1.17 0.41
N SER A 220 7.81 1.10 1.68
CA SER A 220 8.72 0.74 2.79
C SER A 220 8.30 -0.60 3.36
N ILE A 221 9.13 -1.62 3.20
CA ILE A 221 8.83 -3.00 3.57
C ILE A 221 9.88 -3.50 4.56
N PHE A 222 9.41 -3.96 5.72
CA PHE A 222 10.22 -4.58 6.76
C PHE A 222 9.69 -5.99 7.06
N LEU A 223 10.55 -6.99 6.91
CA LEU A 223 10.26 -8.38 7.24
C LEU A 223 11.23 -8.86 8.32
N ALA A 224 10.70 -9.51 9.35
CA ALA A 224 11.46 -10.11 10.43
C ALA A 224 11.03 -11.55 10.69
N GLY A 225 11.48 -12.11 11.81
CA GLY A 225 11.18 -13.49 12.21
C GLY A 225 12.42 -14.37 12.20
N THR A 226 12.42 -15.38 13.08
CA THR A 226 13.50 -16.37 13.15
C THR A 226 13.06 -17.76 12.72
N ALA A 227 11.80 -17.92 12.30
CA ALA A 227 11.25 -19.22 11.98
C ALA A 227 11.67 -19.70 10.59
N ASP A 228 11.50 -20.99 10.29
CA ASP A 228 11.72 -21.50 8.94
C ASP A 228 10.63 -21.01 7.96
N GLY A 229 10.99 -20.76 6.70
CA GLY A 229 10.04 -20.36 5.64
C GLY A 229 10.62 -19.30 4.72
N SER A 230 10.26 -19.35 3.44
CA SER A 230 10.74 -18.38 2.45
C SER A 230 10.23 -16.98 2.74
N SER A 231 11.03 -15.97 2.41
CA SER A 231 10.58 -14.59 2.49
C SER A 231 11.09 -13.72 1.35
N ALA A 232 10.29 -12.74 0.97
CA ALA A 232 10.67 -11.73 0.00
C ALA A 232 10.00 -10.39 0.31
N GLY A 233 10.74 -9.28 0.29
CA GLY A 233 10.13 -7.95 0.31
C GLY A 233 9.12 -7.81 -0.84
N ILE A 234 9.56 -8.18 -2.05
CA ILE A 234 8.71 -8.30 -3.24
C ILE A 234 8.95 -9.65 -3.90
N ARG A 235 7.88 -10.42 -4.16
CA ARG A 235 7.93 -11.65 -4.96
C ARG A 235 7.07 -11.50 -6.22
N VAL A 236 7.73 -11.65 -7.36
CA VAL A 236 7.10 -11.65 -8.69
C VAL A 236 6.96 -13.10 -9.15
N THR A 237 5.73 -13.56 -9.35
CA THR A 237 5.44 -14.94 -9.72
C THR A 237 5.37 -15.15 -11.23
N GLU A 238 4.93 -14.13 -11.96
CA GLU A 238 4.85 -14.12 -13.42
C GLU A 238 5.12 -12.70 -13.94
N SER A 239 5.57 -12.59 -15.19
CA SER A 239 5.70 -11.30 -15.87
C SER A 239 5.04 -11.34 -17.25
N GLY A 240 4.29 -10.30 -17.59
CA GLY A 240 3.73 -10.12 -18.91
C GLY A 240 4.70 -9.44 -19.88
N THR A 241 4.15 -8.88 -20.95
CA THR A 241 4.90 -8.27 -22.05
C THR A 241 5.00 -6.75 -21.97
N HIS A 242 4.34 -6.13 -20.98
CA HIS A 242 4.30 -4.67 -20.81
C HIS A 242 5.30 -4.21 -19.75
N MET A 243 5.73 -2.95 -19.90
CA MET A 243 6.75 -2.33 -19.06
C MET A 243 6.31 -2.23 -17.59
N SER A 244 6.99 -2.95 -16.72
CA SER A 244 6.82 -2.93 -15.27
C SER A 244 8.09 -2.42 -14.60
N ARG A 245 7.95 -1.83 -13.41
CA ARG A 245 9.08 -1.27 -12.67
C ARG A 245 8.93 -1.45 -11.17
N ILE A 246 10.04 -1.81 -10.54
CA ILE A 246 10.22 -1.93 -9.10
C ILE A 246 11.32 -0.95 -8.72
N THR A 247 10.97 0.26 -8.27
CA THR A 247 11.95 1.35 -8.08
C THR A 247 11.67 2.19 -6.84
N ASN A 248 12.69 2.81 -6.25
CA ASN A 248 12.54 3.67 -5.06
C ASN A 248 11.88 2.98 -3.85
N ASN A 249 11.94 1.66 -3.72
CA ASN A 249 11.41 0.97 -2.53
C ASN A 249 12.51 0.80 -1.47
N ILE A 250 12.14 0.87 -0.19
CA ILE A 250 12.98 0.36 0.90
C ILE A 250 12.55 -1.08 1.18
N LEU A 251 13.49 -2.02 1.03
CA LEU A 251 13.28 -3.46 1.21
C LEU A 251 14.23 -3.96 2.30
N VAL A 252 13.69 -4.18 3.49
CA VAL A 252 14.45 -4.70 4.63
C VAL A 252 13.95 -6.09 4.97
N ASN A 253 14.70 -7.11 4.58
CA ASN A 253 14.42 -8.48 4.99
C ASN A 253 15.43 -8.95 6.05
N LYS A 254 15.04 -8.79 7.31
CA LYS A 254 15.78 -9.24 8.49
C LYS A 254 15.36 -10.62 8.97
N LYS A 255 14.48 -11.30 8.23
CA LYS A 255 14.14 -12.69 8.55
C LYS A 255 15.42 -13.52 8.56
N ASN A 256 15.52 -14.40 9.56
CA ASN A 256 16.63 -15.34 9.69
C ASN A 256 16.04 -16.73 9.79
N GLN A 257 16.62 -17.70 9.09
CA GLN A 257 16.19 -19.09 9.26
C GLN A 257 16.66 -19.61 10.62
N GLY A 258 15.75 -20.24 11.36
CA GLY A 258 16.03 -20.82 12.68
C GLY A 258 16.81 -22.13 12.59
N THR A 259 16.69 -22.86 11.47
CA THR A 259 17.29 -24.18 11.30
C THR A 259 18.47 -24.18 10.31
N PRO A 260 19.70 -24.51 10.75
CA PRO A 260 20.82 -24.74 9.85
C PRO A 260 20.52 -25.84 8.83
N GLY A 261 20.69 -25.54 7.53
CA GLY A 261 20.47 -26.51 6.45
C GLY A 261 19.08 -26.51 5.79
N SER A 262 18.16 -25.67 6.27
CA SER A 262 16.84 -25.41 5.66
C SER A 262 16.92 -25.11 4.15
N PHE A 263 15.90 -25.45 3.34
CA PHE A 263 15.86 -25.13 1.89
C PHE A 263 15.31 -23.73 1.57
N TYR A 264 14.91 -22.96 2.59
CA TYR A 264 14.30 -21.66 2.43
C TYR A 264 15.34 -20.53 2.26
N TYR A 265 14.94 -19.47 1.56
CA TYR A 265 15.75 -18.29 1.29
C TYR A 265 15.02 -17.02 1.72
N ASP A 266 15.81 -16.06 2.20
CA ASP A 266 15.33 -14.74 2.61
C ASP A 266 15.83 -13.70 1.61
N ASN A 267 14.95 -13.25 0.72
CA ASN A 267 15.33 -12.37 -0.37
C ASN A 267 14.75 -10.96 -0.16
N ASN A 268 15.35 -9.92 -0.73
CA ASN A 268 14.62 -8.66 -0.87
C ASN A 268 13.68 -8.71 -2.06
N ILE A 269 14.14 -9.27 -3.18
CA ILE A 269 13.34 -9.50 -4.37
C ILE A 269 13.48 -10.95 -4.84
N THR A 270 12.34 -11.60 -5.14
CA THR A 270 12.31 -12.91 -5.78
C THR A 270 11.56 -12.81 -7.11
N LEU A 271 12.18 -13.29 -8.18
CA LEU A 271 11.56 -13.50 -9.48
C LEU A 271 11.44 -15.02 -9.69
N ASP A 272 10.22 -15.54 -9.76
CA ASP A 272 9.98 -16.96 -9.94
C ASP A 272 10.36 -17.43 -11.37
N ALA A 273 10.53 -18.74 -11.53
CA ALA A 273 10.85 -19.33 -12.82
C ALA A 273 9.74 -19.05 -13.85
N GLY A 274 10.08 -18.33 -14.93
CA GLY A 274 9.13 -17.91 -15.97
C GLY A 274 8.93 -16.40 -16.03
N VAL A 275 9.42 -15.65 -15.03
CA VAL A 275 9.62 -14.20 -15.15
C VAL A 275 10.76 -13.96 -16.14
N THR A 276 10.45 -13.41 -17.32
CA THR A 276 11.46 -13.14 -18.34
C THR A 276 11.93 -11.70 -18.26
N ALA A 277 13.24 -11.53 -18.13
CA ALA A 277 13.99 -10.27 -18.20
C ALA A 277 13.90 -9.53 -19.56
N SER A 278 12.82 -9.69 -20.34
CA SER A 278 12.72 -9.29 -21.75
C SER A 278 12.66 -7.78 -21.98
N GLY A 279 13.46 -6.98 -21.27
CA GLY A 279 13.49 -5.53 -21.31
C GLY A 279 12.23 -4.86 -20.75
N THR A 280 11.26 -5.65 -20.31
CA THR A 280 9.94 -5.21 -19.86
C THR A 280 9.87 -5.07 -18.33
N LEU A 281 10.89 -5.49 -17.58
CA LEU A 281 10.97 -5.32 -16.14
C LEU A 281 12.25 -4.57 -15.78
N SER A 282 12.11 -3.46 -15.07
CA SER A 282 13.22 -2.71 -14.48
C SER A 282 13.18 -2.82 -12.95
N ILE A 283 14.32 -3.10 -12.33
CA ILE A 283 14.45 -3.20 -10.87
C ILE A 283 15.66 -2.38 -10.47
N ASP A 284 15.45 -1.13 -10.08
CA ASP A 284 16.55 -0.18 -9.89
C ASP A 284 16.23 0.85 -8.80
N TYR A 285 17.23 1.59 -8.30
CA TYR A 285 17.03 2.62 -7.27
C TYR A 285 16.28 2.13 -6.01
N ASN A 286 16.45 0.88 -5.60
CA ASN A 286 15.88 0.38 -4.35
C ASN A 286 16.93 0.45 -3.23
N LEU A 287 16.51 0.73 -2.00
CA LEU A 287 17.35 0.59 -0.81
C LEU A 287 17.07 -0.76 -0.18
N CYS A 288 18.10 -1.60 -0.15
CA CYS A 288 18.02 -2.93 0.39
C CYS A 288 18.76 -3.03 1.72
N ASP A 289 18.21 -3.80 2.66
CA ASP A 289 18.93 -4.26 3.84
C ASP A 289 18.60 -5.73 4.12
N LEU A 290 19.58 -6.50 4.56
CA LEU A 290 19.43 -7.91 4.88
C LEU A 290 20.01 -8.21 6.25
N ARG A 291 19.53 -9.26 6.91
CA ARG A 291 20.27 -9.86 8.02
C ARG A 291 21.34 -10.75 7.42
N ALA A 292 22.59 -10.58 7.85
CA ALA A 292 23.68 -11.41 7.34
C ALA A 292 23.42 -12.89 7.69
N SER A 293 23.15 -13.70 6.68
CA SER A 293 23.02 -15.15 6.78
C SER A 293 23.62 -15.79 5.53
N GLY A 294 23.94 -17.09 5.58
CA GLY A 294 24.41 -17.82 4.40
C GLY A 294 23.34 -18.05 3.33
N ARG A 295 22.11 -17.56 3.52
CA ARG A 295 20.93 -17.81 2.67
C ARG A 295 20.09 -16.57 2.39
N SER A 296 20.63 -15.39 2.71
CA SER A 296 19.97 -14.12 2.42
C SER A 296 20.51 -13.53 1.13
N ASN A 297 19.62 -13.11 0.23
CA ASN A 297 20.00 -12.55 -1.07
C ASN A 297 19.29 -11.24 -1.36
N LEU A 298 19.92 -10.35 -2.10
CA LEU A 298 19.26 -9.13 -2.54
C LEU A 298 18.26 -9.45 -3.65
N LEU A 299 18.65 -10.35 -4.55
CA LEU A 299 17.82 -10.83 -5.65
C LEU A 299 17.93 -12.35 -5.77
N GLN A 300 16.79 -12.99 -5.96
CA GLN A 300 16.68 -14.30 -6.58
C GLN A 300 16.07 -14.14 -7.97
N ASP A 301 16.73 -14.66 -9.01
CA ASP A 301 16.19 -14.76 -10.37
C ASP A 301 16.09 -16.23 -10.77
N ALA A 302 14.85 -16.72 -10.83
CA ALA A 302 14.52 -18.13 -10.96
C ALA A 302 15.26 -18.99 -9.91
N ASN A 303 16.29 -19.74 -10.33
CA ASN A 303 17.10 -20.60 -9.45
C ASN A 303 18.49 -20.02 -9.17
N GLN A 304 18.76 -18.77 -9.55
CA GLN A 304 20.00 -18.06 -9.27
C GLN A 304 19.82 -17.08 -8.11
N TYR A 305 20.87 -16.94 -7.29
CA TYR A 305 20.83 -16.18 -6.05
C TYR A 305 22.00 -15.18 -6.04
N TYR A 306 21.68 -13.92 -5.75
CA TYR A 306 22.63 -12.82 -5.78
C TYR A 306 22.70 -12.12 -4.41
N PRO A 307 23.75 -12.40 -3.62
CA PRO A 307 23.84 -11.88 -2.25
C PRO A 307 24.23 -10.40 -2.18
N ASP A 308 24.74 -9.82 -3.26
CA ASP A 308 25.22 -8.44 -3.31
C ASP A 308 24.96 -7.78 -4.68
N PHE A 309 24.92 -6.44 -4.71
CA PHE A 309 24.67 -5.69 -5.95
C PHE A 309 25.79 -5.83 -6.99
N VAL A 310 27.00 -6.21 -6.59
CA VAL A 310 28.09 -6.48 -7.54
C VAL A 310 27.76 -7.71 -8.37
N SER A 311 27.24 -8.77 -7.74
CA SER A 311 26.81 -10.00 -8.41
C SER A 311 25.59 -9.76 -9.30
N ILE A 312 24.64 -8.92 -8.88
CA ILE A 312 23.46 -8.54 -9.69
C ILE A 312 23.90 -7.80 -10.96
N ARG A 313 24.70 -6.73 -10.82
CA ARG A 313 25.17 -5.88 -11.94
C ARG A 313 26.01 -6.63 -12.97
N ASN A 314 26.75 -7.64 -12.53
CA ASN A 314 27.58 -8.44 -13.43
C ASN A 314 26.78 -9.50 -14.20
N ALA A 315 25.65 -9.96 -13.65
CA ALA A 315 24.93 -11.12 -14.16
C ALA A 315 23.58 -10.79 -14.80
N THR A 316 22.99 -9.64 -14.45
CA THR A 316 21.62 -9.27 -14.83
C THR A 316 21.57 -7.84 -15.36
N PRO A 317 20.56 -7.50 -16.19
CA PRO A 317 20.38 -6.13 -16.69
C PRO A 317 19.46 -5.27 -15.81
N TYR A 318 19.10 -5.74 -14.60
CA TYR A 318 17.99 -5.13 -13.87
C TYR A 318 18.36 -3.82 -13.16
N ASP A 319 19.55 -3.78 -12.54
CA ASP A 319 19.89 -2.88 -11.45
C ASP A 319 21.27 -2.25 -11.64
N ASP A 320 21.32 -0.93 -11.78
CA ASP A 320 22.56 -0.17 -11.88
C ASP A 320 22.82 0.71 -10.64
N HIS A 321 21.76 1.11 -9.93
CA HIS A 321 21.79 2.21 -8.96
C HIS A 321 21.26 1.85 -7.57
N SER A 322 20.69 0.67 -7.34
CA SER A 322 20.24 0.31 -5.99
C SER A 322 21.38 0.25 -4.98
N ILE A 323 21.04 0.40 -3.70
CA ILE A 323 22.02 0.57 -2.64
C ILE A 323 21.72 -0.38 -1.47
N LEU A 324 22.79 -0.82 -0.80
CA LEU A 324 22.71 -1.67 0.38
C LEU A 324 22.97 -0.79 1.62
N GLY A 325 22.03 -0.75 2.56
CA GLY A 325 22.21 0.01 3.79
C GLY A 325 20.99 -0.04 4.70
N ASN A 326 21.21 0.21 5.99
CA ASN A 326 20.11 0.33 6.95
C ASN A 326 19.34 1.64 6.68
N PRO A 327 18.01 1.59 6.43
CA PRO A 327 17.22 2.78 6.19
C PRO A 327 17.04 3.67 7.42
N SER A 328 17.45 3.24 8.61
CA SER A 328 17.27 3.99 9.85
C SER A 328 15.79 4.24 10.20
N PHE A 329 14.94 3.22 10.04
CA PHE A 329 13.54 3.26 10.49
C PHE A 329 13.41 3.64 11.96
N ARG A 330 12.38 4.40 12.31
CA ARG A 330 12.11 4.87 13.68
C ARG A 330 11.87 3.73 14.66
N ASN A 331 10.98 2.79 14.34
CA ASN A 331 10.64 1.67 15.21
C ASN A 331 10.04 0.49 14.42
N ALA A 332 10.81 -0.12 13.52
CA ALA A 332 10.30 -1.17 12.64
C ALA A 332 9.75 -2.43 13.36
N PRO A 333 10.40 -2.98 14.41
CA PRO A 333 9.83 -4.07 15.21
C PRO A 333 9.07 -3.55 16.43
N GLY A 334 8.31 -2.46 16.28
CA GLY A 334 7.45 -1.94 17.34
C GLY A 334 6.24 -2.84 17.62
N THR A 335 5.54 -2.56 18.72
CA THR A 335 4.23 -3.17 18.99
C THR A 335 3.19 -2.72 17.96
N ASN A 336 2.00 -3.33 17.96
CA ASN A 336 0.89 -2.91 17.10
C ASN A 336 0.42 -1.44 17.28
N GLN A 337 0.90 -0.75 18.33
CA GLN A 337 0.66 0.68 18.59
C GLN A 337 1.86 1.58 18.30
N SER A 338 3.06 1.01 18.16
CA SER A 338 4.31 1.78 18.11
C SER A 338 5.19 1.45 16.90
N VAL A 339 4.82 0.45 16.10
CA VAL A 339 5.50 0.14 14.84
C VAL A 339 5.53 1.37 13.94
N ASP A 340 6.71 1.69 13.44
CA ASP A 340 6.95 2.91 12.69
C ASP A 340 8.06 2.69 11.64
N LEU A 341 7.68 2.76 10.36
CA LEU A 341 8.57 2.65 9.21
C LEU A 341 8.93 4.01 8.58
N HIS A 342 8.61 5.13 9.24
CA HIS A 342 9.20 6.41 8.89
C HIS A 342 10.71 6.36 9.10
N VAL A 343 11.43 7.14 8.30
CA VAL A 343 12.89 7.13 8.23
C VAL A 343 13.46 8.28 9.07
N ASN A 344 14.45 7.99 9.90
CA ASN A 344 15.22 9.02 10.57
C ASN A 344 16.35 9.53 9.67
N TYR A 345 16.61 10.84 9.74
CA TYR A 345 17.83 11.42 9.22
C TYR A 345 19.01 11.23 10.19
N PRO A 346 20.23 10.91 9.71
CA PRO A 346 20.59 10.61 8.32
C PRO A 346 20.23 9.18 7.92
N SER A 347 19.92 8.98 6.64
CA SER A 347 19.64 7.67 6.06
C SER A 347 20.21 7.56 4.65
N PRO A 348 20.64 6.36 4.20
CA PRO A 348 20.98 6.13 2.80
C PRO A 348 19.78 6.27 1.86
N ALA A 349 18.54 6.33 2.36
CA ALA A 349 17.36 6.60 1.54
C ALA A 349 17.27 8.07 1.08
N ASP A 350 17.93 8.98 1.80
CA ASP A 350 17.95 10.41 1.49
C ASP A 350 18.61 10.65 0.14
N ALA A 351 17.93 11.39 -0.73
CA ALA A 351 18.45 11.89 -1.99
C ALA A 351 19.05 10.83 -2.95
N SER A 352 18.59 9.59 -2.85
CA SER A 352 19.20 8.44 -3.54
C SER A 352 18.30 7.77 -4.59
N GLY A 353 17.08 8.27 -4.78
CA GLY A 353 16.08 7.74 -5.70
C GLY A 353 16.09 8.39 -7.09
N ILE A 354 15.16 7.93 -7.92
CA ILE A 354 14.87 8.48 -9.25
C ILE A 354 13.46 9.11 -9.27
N PRO A 355 13.23 10.24 -9.97
CA PRO A 355 11.91 10.83 -10.07
C PRO A 355 10.84 9.87 -10.63
N GLU A 356 9.73 9.73 -9.90
CA GLU A 356 8.49 9.12 -10.38
C GLU A 356 7.44 10.21 -10.60
N PRO A 357 7.18 10.66 -11.85
CA PRO A 357 6.30 11.80 -12.11
C PRO A 357 4.87 11.65 -11.60
N SER A 358 4.39 10.42 -11.41
CA SER A 358 3.04 10.14 -10.89
C SER A 358 2.95 10.07 -9.37
N VAL A 359 4.07 10.03 -8.63
CA VAL A 359 4.10 9.95 -7.16
C VAL A 359 4.75 11.21 -6.60
N LEU A 360 3.92 12.22 -6.32
CA LEU A 360 4.38 13.55 -5.91
C LEU A 360 4.27 13.81 -4.41
N ILE A 361 3.46 12.99 -3.74
CA ILE A 361 3.15 13.08 -2.32
C ILE A 361 3.63 11.77 -1.70
N ASP A 362 4.17 11.81 -0.48
CA ASP A 362 4.61 10.64 0.27
C ASP A 362 3.48 10.06 1.16
N TYR A 363 3.84 9.22 2.13
CA TYR A 363 2.89 8.60 3.06
C TYR A 363 2.17 9.61 3.97
N ASP A 364 2.89 10.61 4.46
CA ASP A 364 2.38 11.61 5.41
C ASP A 364 1.60 12.76 4.75
N GLY A 365 1.49 12.73 3.42
CA GLY A 365 0.88 13.80 2.66
C GLY A 365 1.86 14.93 2.32
N GLU A 366 3.16 14.72 2.53
CA GLU A 366 4.20 15.70 2.26
C GLU A 366 4.64 15.65 0.79
N VAL A 367 5.03 16.79 0.24
CA VAL A 367 5.39 16.89 -1.17
C VAL A 367 6.85 16.45 -1.38
N ARG A 368 7.06 15.36 -2.10
CA ARG A 368 8.39 14.78 -2.39
C ARG A 368 9.34 15.75 -3.10
N ASN A 369 8.84 16.70 -3.90
CA ASN A 369 9.67 17.65 -4.62
C ASN A 369 10.33 18.72 -3.73
N LEU A 370 9.86 18.90 -2.49
CA LEU A 370 10.49 19.78 -1.51
C LEU A 370 11.70 19.10 -0.83
N PHE A 371 11.81 17.78 -0.98
CA PHE A 371 12.89 16.92 -0.50
C PHE A 371 13.67 16.40 -1.70
N THR A 372 14.33 17.31 -2.43
CA THR A 372 15.16 16.94 -3.60
C THR A 372 16.64 16.91 -3.23
N PRO A 373 17.42 15.95 -3.76
CA PRO A 373 17.05 14.85 -4.68
C PRO A 373 16.05 13.83 -4.10
N VAL A 374 15.41 13.03 -4.95
CA VAL A 374 14.27 12.16 -4.57
C VAL A 374 14.68 11.13 -3.51
N ASP A 375 13.89 11.02 -2.44
CA ASP A 375 14.07 10.00 -1.41
C ASP A 375 13.48 8.65 -1.79
N ILE A 376 14.15 7.57 -1.39
CA ILE A 376 13.67 6.20 -1.53
C ILE A 376 12.71 5.87 -0.37
N GLY A 377 11.61 5.17 -0.64
CA GLY A 377 10.68 4.67 0.38
C GLY A 377 9.39 5.49 0.50
N ALA A 378 8.51 5.02 1.39
CA ALA A 378 7.16 5.58 1.57
C ALA A 378 7.14 6.96 2.24
N ASP A 379 8.16 7.26 3.04
CA ASP A 379 8.33 8.49 3.79
C ASP A 379 9.46 9.32 3.17
N ALA A 380 9.19 10.55 2.75
CA ALA A 380 10.24 11.47 2.31
C ALA A 380 10.93 12.08 3.52
N ILE A 381 12.25 12.19 3.49
CA ILE A 381 13.02 12.50 4.67
C ILE A 381 13.09 14.01 4.85
N SER A 382 12.39 14.52 5.85
CA SER A 382 12.57 15.90 6.28
C SER A 382 13.87 16.08 7.06
N SER A 383 14.82 16.83 6.49
CA SER A 383 16.16 17.11 7.06
C SER A 383 16.16 17.93 8.36
N THR A 384 15.01 18.36 8.88
CA THR A 384 14.92 19.09 10.15
C THR A 384 14.88 18.14 11.34
N THR A 385 15.97 18.11 12.12
CA THR A 385 16.14 17.46 13.44
C THR A 385 15.21 17.99 14.55
N GLY A 386 14.12 18.66 14.22
CA GLY A 386 13.07 19.04 15.14
C GLY A 386 11.83 18.25 14.77
N VAL A 387 11.42 17.36 15.66
CA VAL A 387 10.06 16.80 15.81
C VAL A 387 9.09 17.51 14.86
N SER A 388 8.74 16.90 13.72
CA SER A 388 7.36 17.05 13.28
C SER A 388 6.61 16.20 14.30
N PRO A 389 5.91 16.79 15.29
CA PRO A 389 4.93 15.98 16.01
C PRO A 389 4.10 15.38 14.91
N GLY A 390 4.02 14.04 14.90
CA GLY A 390 3.29 13.33 13.86
C GLY A 390 2.01 14.09 13.55
N LEU A 391 1.65 14.15 12.27
CA LEU A 391 0.29 14.50 11.90
C LEU A 391 -0.62 13.38 12.47
N GLY A 392 -0.79 13.39 13.79
CA GLY A 392 -1.45 12.34 14.53
C GLY A 392 -2.92 12.52 14.27
N ALA A 393 -3.48 11.69 13.39
CA ALA A 393 -4.90 11.31 13.26
C ALA A 393 -5.98 12.44 13.34
N ASN A 394 -5.61 13.72 13.38
CA ASN A 394 -6.49 14.87 13.65
C ASN A 394 -5.96 16.21 13.15
N THR A 395 -4.75 16.29 12.59
CA THR A 395 -4.34 17.49 11.83
C THR A 395 -5.05 17.46 10.50
N ARG A 396 -6.26 18.02 10.48
CA ARG A 396 -6.92 18.40 9.23
C ARG A 396 -5.94 19.32 8.50
N LEU A 397 -5.60 19.01 7.26
CA LEU A 397 -4.88 19.98 6.43
C LEU A 397 -5.75 21.25 6.40
N PRO A 398 -5.26 22.42 6.82
CA PRO A 398 -6.06 23.65 6.87
C PRO A 398 -6.62 24.02 5.50
N MET A 399 -5.99 23.53 4.42
CA MET A 399 -6.47 23.65 3.06
C MET A 399 -6.64 22.27 2.40
N ILE A 400 -7.87 21.92 2.04
CA ILE A 400 -8.22 20.70 1.29
C ILE A 400 -8.75 21.09 -0.09
N LEU A 401 -8.35 20.34 -1.13
CA LEU A 401 -8.87 20.51 -2.48
C LEU A 401 -9.83 19.37 -2.83
N ALA A 402 -11.06 19.70 -3.22
CA ALA A 402 -12.07 18.70 -3.58
C ALA A 402 -12.94 19.18 -4.76
N PRO A 403 -13.17 18.37 -5.81
CA PRO A 403 -12.48 17.12 -6.11
C PRO A 403 -11.03 17.36 -6.53
N ASN A 404 -10.15 16.40 -6.24
CA ASN A 404 -8.77 16.40 -6.71
C ASN A 404 -8.35 14.95 -7.01
N PRO A 405 -8.14 14.55 -8.27
CA PRO A 405 -8.03 15.39 -9.47
C PRO A 405 -9.31 16.14 -9.86
N ALA A 406 -9.14 17.37 -10.32
CA ALA A 406 -10.21 18.29 -10.65
C ALA A 406 -10.53 18.32 -12.15
N GLY A 407 -11.84 18.35 -12.43
CA GLY A 407 -12.41 18.76 -13.71
C GLY A 407 -12.34 20.28 -13.88
N GLU A 408 -13.40 20.88 -14.41
CA GLU A 408 -13.46 22.34 -14.62
C GLU A 408 -13.48 23.15 -13.33
N ASN A 409 -13.72 22.53 -12.17
CA ASN A 409 -13.85 23.21 -10.89
C ASN A 409 -13.14 22.41 -9.79
N VAL A 410 -12.58 23.14 -8.83
CA VAL A 410 -12.10 22.61 -7.55
C VAL A 410 -12.57 23.52 -6.42
N PHE A 411 -12.92 22.95 -5.28
CA PHE A 411 -13.18 23.68 -4.05
C PHE A 411 -11.95 23.68 -3.18
N VAL A 412 -11.58 24.86 -2.69
CA VAL A 412 -10.66 25.05 -1.57
C VAL A 412 -11.49 25.07 -0.31
N LEU A 413 -11.35 24.01 0.49
CA LEU A 413 -12.03 23.85 1.76
C LEU A 413 -11.09 24.28 2.89
N ASP A 414 -11.54 25.24 3.69
CA ASP A 414 -10.84 25.66 4.89
C ASP A 414 -11.36 24.86 6.08
N SER A 415 -10.57 23.88 6.51
CA SER A 415 -10.98 22.93 7.55
C SER A 415 -10.85 23.49 8.97
N GLU A 416 -10.14 24.61 9.13
CA GLU A 416 -9.80 25.26 10.41
C GLU A 416 -10.35 26.69 10.56
N GLY A 417 -10.88 27.29 9.49
CA GLY A 417 -11.44 28.65 9.49
C GLY A 417 -10.39 29.76 9.53
N LYS A 418 -9.17 29.49 9.03
CA LYS A 418 -8.02 30.42 9.11
C LYS A 418 -7.65 31.07 7.77
N LEU A 419 -8.10 30.50 6.64
CA LEU A 419 -7.62 30.93 5.32
C LEU A 419 -8.28 32.24 4.88
N GLN A 420 -7.54 33.05 4.12
CA GLN A 420 -8.05 34.28 3.51
C GLN A 420 -8.40 34.06 2.04
N ALA A 421 -9.66 34.20 1.66
CA ALA A 421 -10.09 33.93 0.26
C ALA A 421 -9.30 34.77 -0.76
N ALA A 422 -8.99 36.02 -0.43
CA ALA A 422 -8.23 36.93 -1.30
C ALA A 422 -6.76 36.51 -1.53
N SER A 423 -6.22 35.60 -0.71
CA SER A 423 -4.85 35.11 -0.85
C SER A 423 -4.73 33.90 -1.78
N VAL A 424 -5.87 33.28 -2.14
CA VAL A 424 -5.87 32.02 -2.87
C VAL A 424 -5.36 32.22 -4.29
N ARG A 425 -4.36 31.44 -4.70
CA ARG A 425 -3.72 31.50 -6.01
C ARG A 425 -3.33 30.11 -6.51
N ILE A 426 -3.29 29.92 -7.82
CA ILE A 426 -2.74 28.71 -8.43
C ILE A 426 -1.33 29.03 -8.94
N ILE A 427 -0.38 28.14 -8.74
CA ILE A 427 1.02 28.29 -9.15
C ILE A 427 1.36 27.09 -10.03
N ALA A 428 1.77 27.35 -11.27
CA ALA A 428 2.25 26.31 -12.18
C ALA A 428 3.65 25.82 -11.76
N THR A 429 4.05 24.65 -12.26
CA THR A 429 5.36 24.03 -11.96
C THR A 429 6.55 24.86 -12.43
N ASP A 430 6.35 25.78 -13.38
CA ASP A 430 7.33 26.77 -13.84
C ASP A 430 7.38 28.04 -12.96
N GLY A 431 6.60 28.09 -11.88
CA GLY A 431 6.52 29.21 -10.95
C GLY A 431 5.54 30.33 -11.38
N ARG A 432 4.88 30.19 -12.53
CA ARG A 432 3.89 31.19 -12.99
C ARG A 432 2.62 31.14 -12.13
N VAL A 433 2.22 32.29 -11.62
CA VAL A 433 0.95 32.46 -10.91
C VAL A 433 -0.21 32.53 -11.92
N LEU A 434 -1.26 31.77 -11.63
CA LEU A 434 -2.52 31.71 -12.36
C LEU A 434 -3.63 32.16 -11.40
N ASP A 435 -4.41 33.14 -11.81
CA ASP A 435 -5.53 33.66 -11.03
C ASP A 435 -6.85 33.11 -11.58
N PRO A 436 -7.33 31.95 -11.09
CA PRO A 436 -8.61 31.41 -11.53
C PRO A 436 -9.74 32.34 -11.10
N ARG A 437 -10.87 32.29 -11.81
CA ARG A 437 -12.07 32.97 -11.33
C ARG A 437 -12.53 32.28 -10.05
N GLN A 438 -12.64 33.05 -8.97
CA GLN A 438 -13.07 32.56 -7.67
C GLN A 438 -14.54 32.89 -7.42
N THR A 439 -15.29 31.95 -6.86
CA THR A 439 -16.69 32.15 -6.49
C THR A 439 -16.93 31.62 -5.08
N GLY A 440 -17.59 32.41 -4.23
CA GLY A 440 -17.88 32.05 -2.84
C GLY A 440 -16.92 32.66 -1.83
N SER A 441 -16.89 32.08 -0.64
CA SER A 441 -16.04 32.46 0.50
C SER A 441 -15.74 31.22 1.34
N PHE A 442 -14.72 31.28 2.20
CA PHE A 442 -14.51 30.21 3.16
C PHE A 442 -15.75 30.01 4.07
N PRO A 443 -16.06 28.76 4.47
CA PRO A 443 -15.20 27.57 4.47
C PRO A 443 -15.08 26.81 3.14
N SER A 444 -15.76 27.23 2.07
CA SER A 444 -15.68 26.59 0.75
C SER A 444 -15.62 27.62 -0.37
N LEU A 445 -14.42 27.78 -0.94
CA LEU A 445 -14.15 28.68 -2.05
C LEU A 445 -14.00 27.89 -3.34
N GLN A 446 -14.79 28.19 -4.37
CA GLN A 446 -14.70 27.51 -5.67
C GLN A 446 -13.71 28.22 -6.59
N LEU A 447 -12.79 27.46 -7.21
CA LEU A 447 -11.91 27.90 -8.28
C LEU A 447 -12.40 27.33 -9.62
N ASP A 448 -12.63 28.22 -10.58
CA ASP A 448 -12.92 27.87 -11.97
C ASP A 448 -11.61 27.65 -12.74
N LEU A 449 -11.41 26.42 -13.19
CA LEU A 449 -10.19 25.96 -13.86
C LEU A 449 -10.33 25.96 -15.39
N ARG A 450 -11.41 26.52 -15.95
CA ARG A 450 -11.57 26.63 -17.41
C ARG A 450 -10.49 27.54 -17.98
N GLY A 451 -9.69 26.99 -18.90
CA GLY A 451 -8.54 27.67 -19.50
C GLY A 451 -7.21 27.39 -18.79
N ILE A 452 -7.21 26.65 -17.68
CA ILE A 452 -6.01 26.06 -17.09
C ILE A 452 -5.78 24.70 -17.76
N PRO A 453 -4.62 24.46 -18.41
CA PRO A 453 -4.32 23.17 -19.04
C PRO A 453 -4.36 22.00 -18.05
N ALA A 454 -4.50 20.78 -18.58
CA ALA A 454 -4.28 19.58 -17.78
C ALA A 454 -2.83 19.56 -17.26
N GLY A 455 -2.64 19.18 -16.00
CA GLY A 455 -1.33 19.23 -15.37
C GLY A 455 -1.39 19.30 -13.84
N CYS A 456 -0.20 19.40 -13.24
CA CYS A 456 -0.02 19.54 -11.81
C CYS A 456 0.24 21.02 -11.47
N TYR A 457 -0.42 21.51 -10.43
CA TYR A 457 -0.35 22.88 -9.95
C TYR A 457 -0.29 22.91 -8.42
N ILE A 458 0.14 24.02 -7.86
CA ILE A 458 0.06 24.29 -6.42
C ILE A 458 -1.03 25.33 -6.21
N VAL A 459 -2.06 25.00 -5.42
CA VAL A 459 -2.94 26.00 -4.82
C VAL A 459 -2.27 26.50 -3.55
N SER A 460 -2.18 27.82 -3.40
CA SER A 460 -1.60 28.48 -2.23
C SER A 460 -2.63 29.43 -1.63
N ALA A 461 -2.66 29.53 -0.30
CA ALA A 461 -3.48 30.47 0.48
C ALA A 461 -2.70 30.91 1.73
N THR A 462 -3.03 32.05 2.33
CA THR A 462 -2.44 32.53 3.58
C THR A 462 -3.50 32.74 4.67
N ASP A 463 -3.11 32.65 5.93
CA ASP A 463 -3.92 33.10 7.07
C ASP A 463 -3.74 34.61 7.38
N ALA A 464 -4.32 35.06 8.49
CA ALA A 464 -4.22 36.44 8.96
C ALA A 464 -2.84 36.84 9.47
N GLU A 465 -2.06 35.86 9.91
CA GLU A 465 -0.69 35.99 10.38
C GLU A 465 0.34 35.98 9.23
N GLY A 466 -0.11 35.66 8.01
CA GLY A 466 0.72 35.61 6.79
C GLY A 466 1.42 34.27 6.57
N ILE A 467 1.03 33.22 7.28
CA ILE A 467 1.51 31.85 7.08
C ILE A 467 0.90 31.31 5.78
N GLU A 468 1.74 30.76 4.90
CA GLU A 468 1.31 30.20 3.62
C GLU A 468 1.01 28.71 3.74
N TYR A 469 -0.15 28.31 3.26
CA TYR A 469 -0.63 26.95 3.12
C TYR A 469 -0.65 26.57 1.65
N ARG A 470 -0.27 25.34 1.32
CA ARG A 470 -0.17 24.84 -0.05
C ARG A 470 -0.84 23.48 -0.19
N SER A 471 -1.46 23.24 -1.33
CA SER A 471 -2.06 21.95 -1.68
C SER A 471 -1.90 21.72 -3.19
N ILE A 472 -1.65 20.48 -3.60
CA ILE A 472 -1.45 20.16 -5.02
C ILE A 472 -2.80 20.00 -5.70
N LEU A 473 -2.99 20.69 -6.82
CA LEU A 473 -4.12 20.53 -7.72
C LEU A 473 -3.70 19.72 -8.94
N ILE A 474 -4.36 18.59 -9.19
CA ILE A 474 -4.23 17.81 -10.42
C ILE A 474 -5.41 18.17 -11.33
N ARG A 475 -5.17 18.86 -12.45
CA ARG A 475 -6.18 19.17 -13.46
C ARG A 475 -6.21 18.06 -14.52
N ARG A 476 -7.36 17.43 -14.73
CA ARG A 476 -7.56 16.40 -15.78
C ARG A 476 -8.06 16.97 -17.11
#